data_AF-A0A454CX95-F1
#
_entry.id   AF-A0A454CX95-F1
#
_cell.length_a   1.000
_cell.length_b   1.000
_cell.length_c   1.000
_cell.angle_alpha   90.00
_cell.angle_beta   90.00
_cell.angle_gamma   90.00
#
_symmetry.space_group_name_H-M   'P 1'
#
loop_
_entity.id
_entity.type
_entity.pdbx_description
1 polymer ?
#
loop_
_entity_poly.entity_id
_entity_poly.type
_entity_poly.pdbx_seq_one_letter_code
_entity_poly.pdbx_strand_id
1 'polypeptide(L)'
;MPVIAAAGGNTGTQAATLVIRALATGELKKRQWLEVLWKESRVALFIALAIAIVMIGRIMLFSGGQSTGGFALEDIALAIAVALFIQVTISTTLGGLLPIIARACKLDPAVLVSPVLASIVDISGMWIYFTVVNYFLGIA
;
A
#
# COMPACT_ATOMS: atom_id res chain seq x y z
N MET A 1 1.89 -6.05 -11.64
CA MET A 1 2.95 -6.01 -10.59
C MET A 1 3.60 -4.65 -10.41
N PRO A 2 4.25 -4.00 -11.41
CA PRO A 2 5.01 -2.77 -11.15
C PRO A 2 4.19 -1.64 -10.51
N VAL A 3 2.92 -1.49 -10.92
CA VAL A 3 2.01 -0.49 -10.36
C VAL A 3 1.67 -0.74 -8.90
N ILE A 4 1.58 -2.00 -8.46
CA ILE A 4 1.26 -2.38 -7.07
C ILE A 4 2.43 -2.02 -6.14
N ALA A 5 3.64 -2.40 -6.54
CA ALA A 5 4.84 -2.05 -5.80
C ALA A 5 5.05 -0.54 -5.76
N ALA A 6 4.88 0.16 -6.89
CA ALA A 6 5.03 1.61 -6.97
C ALA A 6 3.98 2.35 -6.13
N ALA A 7 2.69 1.99 -6.25
CA ALA A 7 1.63 2.63 -5.48
C ALA A 7 1.80 2.39 -3.97
N GLY A 8 2.14 1.16 -3.57
CA GLY A 8 2.45 0.83 -2.18
C GLY A 8 3.67 1.62 -1.67
N GLY A 9 4.78 1.61 -2.40
CA GLY A 9 6.02 2.27 -2.00
C GLY A 9 5.87 3.79 -1.87
N ASN A 10 5.19 4.44 -2.81
CA ASN A 10 4.99 5.88 -2.80
C ASN A 10 4.09 6.33 -1.63
N THR A 11 2.99 5.63 -1.40
CA THR A 11 2.03 5.96 -0.32
C THR A 11 2.61 5.66 1.06
N GLY A 12 3.28 4.51 1.22
CA GLY A 12 4.02 4.16 2.43
C GLY A 12 5.12 5.16 2.76
N THR A 13 5.91 5.58 1.76
CA THR A 13 7.00 6.54 1.97
C THR A 13 6.47 7.93 2.32
N GLN A 14 5.34 8.33 1.72
CA GLN A 14 4.64 9.56 2.08
C GLN A 14 4.22 9.53 3.55
N ALA A 15 3.51 8.48 3.99
CA ALA A 15 3.09 8.34 5.38
C ALA A 15 4.29 8.33 6.35
N ALA A 16 5.35 7.59 6.00
CA ALA A 16 6.60 7.56 6.77
C ALA A 16 7.20 8.96 6.92
N THR A 17 7.27 9.73 5.84
CA THR A 17 7.84 11.08 5.85
C THR A 17 7.04 12.03 6.75
N LEU A 18 5.72 11.96 6.69
CA LEU A 18 4.84 12.76 7.55
C LEU A 18 5.04 12.42 9.03
N VAL A 19 5.13 11.13 9.38
CA VAL A 19 5.34 10.71 10.77
C VAL A 19 6.76 11.04 11.25
N ILE A 20 7.79 10.85 10.42
CA ILE A 20 9.17 11.26 10.74
C ILE A 20 9.23 12.75 11.04
N ARG A 21 8.57 13.57 10.20
CA ARG A 21 8.50 15.02 10.42
C ARG A 21 7.80 15.36 11.73
N ALA A 22 6.65 14.75 12.01
CA ALA A 22 5.90 14.99 13.26
C ALA A 22 6.67 14.55 14.51
N LEU A 23 7.49 13.48 14.40
CA LEU A 23 8.41 13.06 15.46
C LEU A 23 9.55 14.07 15.66
N ALA A 24 10.10 14.61 14.57
CA ALA A 24 11.20 15.58 14.61
C ALA A 24 10.76 16.97 15.13
N THR A 25 9.55 17.42 14.80
CA THR A 25 8.99 18.69 15.29
C THR A 25 8.44 18.60 16.72
N GLY A 26 8.39 17.40 17.31
CA GLY A 26 7.83 17.18 18.65
C GLY A 26 6.30 17.28 18.73
N GLU A 27 5.62 17.38 17.58
CA GLU A 27 4.16 17.34 17.47
C GLU A 27 3.59 15.99 17.94
N LEU A 28 4.37 14.92 17.78
CA LEU A 28 3.96 13.55 18.12
C LEU A 28 4.50 13.13 19.49
N LYS A 29 3.65 13.19 20.53
CA LYS A 29 4.01 12.64 21.85
C LYS A 29 3.90 11.12 21.86
N LYS A 30 4.71 10.44 22.68
CA LYS A 30 4.75 8.96 22.86
C LYS A 30 3.39 8.28 23.07
N ARG A 31 2.33 8.99 23.46
CA ARG A 31 0.99 8.44 23.74
C ARG A 31 -0.01 8.61 22.58
N GLN A 32 0.34 9.35 21.52
CA GLN A 32 -0.56 9.70 20.41
C GLN A 32 -0.36 8.85 19.15
N TRP A 33 0.51 7.83 19.19
CA TRP A 33 0.83 6.99 18.03
C TRP A 33 -0.40 6.26 17.47
N LEU A 34 -1.34 5.83 18.32
CA LEU A 34 -2.59 5.19 17.89
C LEU A 34 -3.50 6.15 17.12
N GLU A 35 -3.58 7.41 17.54
CA GLU A 35 -4.39 8.43 16.87
C GLU A 35 -3.85 8.73 15.47
N VAL A 36 -2.53 8.81 15.35
CA VAL A 36 -1.84 8.99 14.07
C VAL A 36 -2.04 7.78 13.18
N LEU A 37 -1.87 6.56 13.71
CA LEU A 37 -2.12 5.35 12.96
C LEU A 37 -3.55 5.28 12.44
N TRP A 38 -4.53 5.64 13.27
CA TRP A 38 -5.93 5.69 12.89
C TRP A 38 -6.22 6.74 11.81
N LYS A 39 -5.60 7.92 11.93
CA LYS A 39 -5.71 8.97 10.91
C LYS A 39 -5.12 8.51 9.57
N GLU A 40 -3.88 7.99 9.58
CA GLU A 40 -3.20 7.54 8.37
C GLU A 40 -3.89 6.34 7.72
N SER A 41 -4.41 5.40 8.52
CA SER A 41 -5.20 4.26 7.99
C SER A 41 -6.44 4.73 7.25
N ARG A 42 -7.14 5.77 7.74
CA ARG A 42 -8.30 6.33 7.02
C ARG A 42 -7.89 7.02 5.72
N VAL A 43 -6.82 7.81 5.74
CA VAL A 43 -6.28 8.44 4.53
C VAL A 43 -5.88 7.37 3.50
N ALA A 44 -5.25 6.28 3.96
CA ALA A 44 -4.86 5.15 3.13
C ALA A 44 -6.06 4.52 2.43
N LEU A 45 -7.19 4.31 3.12
CA LEU A 45 -8.40 3.74 2.52
C LEU A 45 -8.94 4.60 1.37
N PHE A 46 -8.96 5.93 1.52
CA PHE A 46 -9.42 6.83 0.46
C PHE A 46 -8.47 6.83 -0.74
N ILE A 47 -7.16 6.86 -0.49
CA ILE A 47 -6.15 6.80 -1.56
C ILE A 47 -6.23 5.45 -2.29
N ALA A 48 -6.31 4.36 -1.54
CA ALA A 48 -6.44 3.00 -2.07
C ALA A 48 -7.68 2.86 -2.93
N LEU A 49 -8.83 3.38 -2.48
CA LEU A 49 -10.07 3.35 -3.23
C LEU A 49 -9.97 4.15 -4.54
N ALA A 50 -9.41 5.36 -4.49
CA ALA A 50 -9.23 6.20 -5.66
C ALA A 50 -8.34 5.51 -6.71
N ILE A 51 -7.21 4.94 -6.28
CA ILE A 51 -6.29 4.22 -7.18
C ILE A 51 -6.94 2.96 -7.75
N ALA A 52 -7.71 2.22 -6.95
CA ALA A 52 -8.43 1.03 -7.41
C ALA A 52 -9.45 1.35 -8.51
N ILE A 53 -10.25 2.41 -8.33
CA ILE A 53 -11.23 2.87 -9.34
C ILE A 53 -10.52 3.28 -10.64
N VAL A 54 -9.45 4.06 -10.54
CA VAL A 54 -8.65 4.47 -11.70
C VAL A 54 -8.06 3.25 -12.41
N MET A 55 -7.62 2.23 -11.66
CA MET A 55 -7.07 1.02 -12.25
C MET A 55 -8.11 0.21 -13.01
N ILE A 56 -9.33 0.06 -12.48
CA ILE A 56 -10.43 -0.59 -13.20
C ILE A 56 -10.69 0.14 -14.51
N GLY A 57 -10.84 1.47 -14.48
CA GLY A 57 -11.04 2.27 -15.69
C GLY A 57 -9.90 2.11 -16.70
N ARG A 58 -8.64 2.12 -16.23
CA ARG A 58 -7.46 1.91 -17.08
C ARG A 58 -7.48 0.52 -17.72
N ILE A 59 -7.85 -0.52 -16.99
CA ILE A 59 -7.90 -1.89 -17.54
C ILE A 59 -9.02 -1.99 -18.57
N MET A 60 -10.22 -1.50 -18.27
CA MET A 60 -11.35 -1.56 -19.20
C MET A 60 -11.12 -0.76 -20.48
N LEU A 61 -10.53 0.44 -20.40
CA LEU A 61 -10.31 1.32 -21.55
C LEU A 61 -9.14 0.88 -22.44
N PHE A 62 -8.04 0.38 -21.84
CA PHE A 62 -6.79 0.13 -22.57
C PHE A 62 -6.52 -1.35 -22.89
N SER A 63 -7.38 -2.29 -22.46
CA SER A 63 -7.20 -3.72 -22.79
C SER A 63 -7.85 -4.11 -24.13
N GLY A 64 -8.49 -3.17 -24.83
CA GLY A 64 -9.08 -3.41 -26.16
C GLY A 64 -10.20 -4.47 -26.16
N GLY A 65 -10.83 -4.73 -25.01
CA GLY A 65 -11.87 -5.74 -24.86
C GLY A 65 -11.38 -7.19 -24.92
N GLN A 66 -10.07 -7.45 -25.03
CA GLN A 66 -9.56 -8.81 -25.13
C GLN A 66 -9.40 -9.46 -23.75
N SER A 67 -10.09 -10.57 -23.54
CA SER A 67 -9.86 -11.47 -22.41
C SER A 67 -8.49 -12.13 -22.55
N THR A 68 -7.64 -12.02 -21.54
CA THR A 68 -6.34 -12.70 -21.52
C THR A 68 -6.48 -14.03 -20.78
N GLY A 69 -6.01 -15.13 -21.35
CA GLY A 69 -5.92 -16.42 -20.66
C GLY A 69 -7.25 -17.13 -20.37
N GLY A 70 -8.32 -16.78 -21.10
CA GLY A 70 -9.64 -17.41 -20.93
C GLY A 70 -10.47 -16.88 -19.76
N PHE A 71 -9.98 -15.89 -19.03
CA PHE A 71 -10.69 -15.24 -17.92
C PHE A 71 -11.41 -13.98 -18.39
N ALA A 72 -12.55 -13.67 -17.78
CA ALA A 72 -13.27 -12.44 -18.06
C ALA A 72 -12.41 -11.22 -17.68
N LEU A 73 -12.42 -10.19 -18.53
CA LEU A 73 -11.63 -8.98 -18.30
C LEU A 73 -12.05 -8.26 -17.00
N GLU A 74 -13.33 -8.37 -16.64
CA GLU A 74 -13.91 -7.81 -15.41
C GLU A 74 -13.31 -8.46 -14.16
N ASP A 75 -13.17 -9.79 -14.15
CA ASP A 75 -12.58 -10.52 -13.03
C ASP A 75 -11.10 -10.15 -12.84
N ILE A 76 -10.36 -10.03 -13.93
CA ILE A 76 -8.96 -9.58 -13.91
C ILE A 76 -8.88 -8.15 -13.36
N ALA A 77 -9.73 -7.25 -13.85
CA ALA A 77 -9.75 -5.86 -13.42
C ALA A 77 -10.05 -5.74 -11.92
N LEU A 78 -11.05 -6.48 -11.45
CA LEU A 78 -11.46 -6.51 -10.05
C LEU A 78 -10.37 -7.11 -9.16
N ALA A 79 -9.77 -8.23 -9.56
CA ALA A 79 -8.68 -8.87 -8.82
C ALA A 79 -7.48 -7.92 -8.63
N ILE A 80 -7.05 -7.23 -9.71
CA ILE A 80 -5.94 -6.27 -9.65
C ILE A 80 -6.30 -5.07 -8.78
N ALA A 81 -7.53 -4.56 -8.89
CA ALA A 81 -7.99 -3.42 -8.11
C ALA A 81 -8.06 -3.73 -6.61
N VAL A 82 -8.54 -4.92 -6.24
CA VAL A 82 -8.58 -5.39 -4.85
C VAL A 82 -7.15 -5.62 -4.32
N ALA A 83 -6.27 -6.23 -5.10
CA ALA A 83 -4.87 -6.41 -4.72
C ALA A 83 -4.16 -5.06 -4.46
N LEU A 84 -4.37 -4.08 -5.33
CA LEU A 84 -3.89 -2.71 -5.16
C LEU A 84 -4.44 -2.08 -3.88
N PHE A 85 -5.74 -2.19 -3.66
CA PHE A 85 -6.41 -1.60 -2.53
C PHE A 85 -5.80 -2.10 -1.21
N ILE A 86 -5.67 -3.42 -1.09
CA ILE A 86 -5.10 -4.07 0.09
C ILE A 86 -3.63 -3.63 0.26
N GLN A 87 -2.83 -3.70 -0.80
CA GLN A 87 -1.41 -3.38 -0.71
C GLN A 87 -1.15 -1.92 -0.34
N VAL A 88 -1.88 -0.97 -0.93
CA VAL A 88 -1.75 0.46 -0.60
C VAL A 88 -2.16 0.70 0.84
N THR A 89 -3.24 0.08 1.31
CA THR A 89 -3.71 0.22 2.69
C THR A 89 -2.66 -0.28 3.68
N ILE A 90 -2.12 -1.49 3.47
CA ILE A 90 -1.10 -2.08 4.34
C ILE A 90 0.19 -1.27 4.29
N SER A 91 0.68 -0.93 3.10
CA SER A 91 1.92 -0.16 2.94
C SER A 91 1.86 1.20 3.61
N THR A 92 0.77 1.94 3.45
CA THR A 92 0.60 3.26 4.07
C THR A 92 0.56 3.16 5.60
N THR A 93 -0.17 2.16 6.11
CA THR A 93 -0.28 1.89 7.55
C THR A 93 1.09 1.53 8.15
N LEU A 94 1.86 0.66 7.48
CA LEU A 94 3.21 0.29 7.88
C LEU A 94 4.18 1.47 7.75
N GLY A 95 4.05 2.28 6.71
CA GLY A 95 4.79 3.52 6.53
C GLY A 95 4.64 4.47 7.72
N GLY A 96 3.43 4.60 8.28
CA GLY A 96 3.20 5.39 9.49
C GLY A 96 3.74 4.73 10.78
N LEU A 97 3.71 3.41 10.87
CA LEU A 97 4.17 2.65 12.05
C LEU A 97 5.69 2.54 12.17
N LEU A 98 6.39 2.31 11.07
CA LEU A 98 7.82 2.03 11.05
C LEU A 98 8.67 3.12 11.72
N PRO A 99 8.44 4.43 11.50
CA PRO A 99 9.18 5.48 12.20
C PRO A 99 9.00 5.46 13.72
N ILE A 100 7.79 5.12 14.19
CA ILE A 100 7.45 5.05 15.61
C ILE A 100 8.17 3.87 16.26
N ILE A 101 8.18 2.72 15.58
CA ILE A 101 8.89 1.51 16.01
C ILE A 101 10.39 1.77 16.05
N ALA A 102 10.96 2.32 14.98
CA ALA A 102 12.38 2.66 14.91
C ALA A 102 12.80 3.58 16.07
N ARG A 103 12.01 4.63 16.35
CA ARG A 103 12.24 5.54 17.47
C ARG A 103 12.14 4.84 18.83
N ALA A 104 11.19 3.93 19.00
CA ALA A 104 11.04 3.14 20.22
C ALA A 104 12.25 2.22 20.46
N CYS A 105 12.82 1.66 19.39
CA CYS A 105 14.04 0.87 19.40
C CYS A 105 15.33 1.71 19.51
N LYS A 106 15.23 3.04 19.65
CA LYS A 106 16.37 3.98 19.67
C LYS A 106 17.21 3.97 18.37
N LEU A 107 16.60 3.60 17.25
CA LEU A 107 17.18 3.68 15.91
C LEU A 107 16.81 5.02 15.23
N ASP A 108 17.59 5.43 14.23
CA ASP A 108 17.28 6.59 13.41
C ASP A 108 16.24 6.23 12.33
N PRO A 109 14.99 6.74 12.43
CA PRO A 109 13.95 6.43 11.46
C PRO A 109 14.25 7.01 10.07
N ALA A 110 15.01 8.10 9.96
CA ALA A 110 15.31 8.73 8.67
C ALA A 110 16.19 7.83 7.78
N VAL A 111 17.06 7.03 8.39
CA VAL A 111 17.98 6.13 7.69
C VAL A 111 17.34 4.76 7.47
N LEU A 112 16.63 4.23 8.48
CA LEU A 112 16.13 2.85 8.46
C LEU A 112 14.86 2.68 7.61
N VAL A 113 13.94 3.65 7.63
CA VAL A 113 12.57 3.41 7.17
C VAL A 113 12.49 3.18 5.66
N SER A 114 13.26 3.91 4.87
CA SER A 114 13.25 3.78 3.40
C SER A 114 13.58 2.35 2.91
N PRO A 115 14.74 1.75 3.24
CA PRO A 115 15.08 0.40 2.76
C PRO A 115 14.19 -0.69 3.35
N VAL A 116 13.77 -0.56 4.62
CA VAL A 116 12.89 -1.53 5.27
C VAL A 116 11.50 -1.51 4.64
N LEU A 117 10.94 -0.33 4.42
CA LEU A 117 9.62 -0.18 3.81
C LEU A 117 9.62 -0.74 2.38
N ALA A 118 10.63 -0.42 1.56
CA ALA A 118 10.73 -0.95 0.20
C ALA A 118 10.72 -2.48 0.18
N SER A 119 11.54 -3.12 1.03
CA SER A 119 11.60 -4.58 1.14
C SER A 119 10.26 -5.19 1.57
N ILE A 120 9.59 -4.57 2.54
CA ILE A 120 8.27 -4.99 3.00
C ILE A 120 7.25 -4.87 1.86
N VAL A 121 7.24 -3.76 1.14
CA VAL A 121 6.31 -3.51 0.02
C VAL A 121 6.51 -4.52 -1.11
N ASP A 122 7.74 -4.87 -1.43
CA ASP A 122 8.01 -5.86 -2.49
C ASP A 122 7.50 -7.24 -2.11
N ILE A 123 7.83 -7.71 -0.90
CA ILE A 123 7.43 -9.04 -0.40
C ILE A 123 5.90 -9.11 -0.23
N SER A 124 5.32 -8.14 0.48
CA SER A 124 3.88 -8.10 0.72
C SER A 124 3.09 -7.90 -0.57
N GLY A 125 3.58 -7.08 -1.49
CA GLY A 125 2.91 -6.79 -2.76
C GLY A 125 2.83 -8.00 -3.66
N MET A 126 3.92 -8.78 -3.77
CA MET A 126 3.88 -10.05 -4.50
C MET A 126 2.92 -11.04 -3.86
N TRP A 127 3.01 -11.20 -2.54
CA TRP A 127 2.18 -12.16 -1.81
C TRP A 127 0.69 -11.83 -1.93
N ILE A 128 0.31 -10.56 -1.73
CA ILE A 128 -1.08 -10.10 -1.86
C ILE A 128 -1.58 -10.26 -3.29
N TYR A 129 -0.79 -9.84 -4.28
CA TYR A 129 -1.21 -9.94 -5.67
C TYR A 129 -1.50 -11.39 -6.07
N PHE A 130 -0.57 -12.31 -5.83
CA PHE A 130 -0.78 -13.71 -6.22
C PHE A 130 -1.94 -14.34 -5.46
N THR A 131 -2.06 -14.05 -4.16
CA THR A 131 -3.16 -14.58 -3.34
C THR A 131 -4.52 -14.09 -3.85
N VAL A 132 -4.67 -12.79 -4.08
CA VAL A 132 -5.94 -12.20 -4.53
C VAL A 132 -6.26 -12.65 -5.96
N VAL A 133 -5.29 -12.61 -6.88
CA VAL A 133 -5.53 -13.01 -8.27
C VAL A 133 -5.89 -14.50 -8.37
N ASN A 134 -5.19 -15.38 -7.67
CA ASN A 134 -5.51 -16.82 -7.69
C ASN A 134 -6.90 -17.09 -7.11
N TYR A 135 -7.29 -16.38 -6.04
CA TYR A 135 -8.61 -16.50 -5.44
C TYR A 135 -9.72 -16.05 -6.41
N PHE A 136 -9.56 -14.89 -7.04
CA PHE A 136 -10.57 -14.36 -7.98
C PHE A 136 -10.68 -15.17 -9.27
N LEU A 137 -9.55 -15.67 -9.79
CA LEU A 137 -9.52 -16.45 -11.03
C LEU A 137 -9.79 -17.94 -10.81
N GLY A 138 -9.98 -18.40 -9.56
CA GLY A 138 -10.25 -19.80 -9.24
C GLY A 138 -9.09 -20.75 -9.57
N ILE A 139 -7.84 -20.27 -9.45
CA ILE A 139 -6.61 -21.02 -9.73
C ILE A 139 -6.01 -21.61 -8.42
N ALA A 140 -6.67 -21.36 -7.28
CA ALA A 140 -6.25 -21.80 -5.95
C ALA A 140 -6.73 -23.22 -5.60
#